data_AF-A0A2N1ID48-F1
#
_entry.id   AF-A0A2N1ID48-F1
#
_cell.length_a   1.000
_cell.length_b   1.000
_cell.length_c   1.000
_cell.angle_alpha   90.00
_cell.angle_beta   90.00
_cell.angle_gamma   90.00
#
_symmetry.space_group_name_H-M   'P 1'
#
loop_
_entity.id
_entity.type
_entity.pdbx_description
1 polymer ?
#
loop_
_entity_poly.entity_id
_entity_poly.type
_entity_poly.pdbx_seq_one_letter_code
_entity_poly.pdbx_strand_id
1 'polypeptide(L)'
;MNSATIEKYQGYYKIVKEPRSLKTHNSASWVKIVKLLNGKEKASFDELTLTVKGHLHNGDIPDNEYRFIIYCIKSNWLGAV
;
A
#
# COMPACT_ATOMS: atom_id res chain seq x y z
N MET A 1 -13.29 10.88 -4.44
CA MET A 1 -12.19 11.08 -3.45
C MET A 1 -11.47 12.37 -3.82
N ASN A 2 -11.17 13.24 -2.85
CA ASN A 2 -10.51 14.54 -3.12
C ASN A 2 -9.08 14.29 -3.64
N SER A 3 -8.77 14.75 -4.85
CA SER A 3 -7.45 14.63 -5.49
C SER A 3 -6.30 15.13 -4.58
N ALA A 4 -6.58 16.14 -3.75
CA ALA A 4 -5.68 16.68 -2.73
C ALA A 4 -5.16 15.68 -1.68
N THR A 5 -5.83 14.54 -1.48
CA THR A 5 -5.34 13.49 -0.56
C THR A 5 -4.27 12.63 -1.21
N ILE A 6 -4.39 12.35 -2.52
CA ILE A 6 -3.43 11.52 -3.26
C ILE A 6 -2.14 12.29 -3.53
N GLU A 7 -2.23 13.59 -3.81
CA GLU A 7 -1.06 14.47 -3.99
C GLU A 7 -0.11 14.45 -2.78
N LYS A 8 -0.63 14.23 -1.56
CA LYS A 8 0.18 14.12 -0.34
C LYS A 8 1.00 12.83 -0.23
N TYR A 9 0.67 11.80 -1.02
CA TYR A 9 1.33 10.50 -0.97
C TYR A 9 2.24 10.27 -2.18
N GLN A 10 2.66 11.34 -2.86
CA GLN A 10 3.67 11.25 -3.90
C GLN A 10 5.06 11.05 -3.28
N GLY A 11 5.81 10.07 -3.80
CA GLY A 11 7.16 9.77 -3.33
C GLY A 11 7.49 8.28 -3.36
N TYR A 12 8.65 7.96 -2.81
CA TYR A 12 9.14 6.59 -2.65
C TYR A 12 8.95 6.11 -1.22
N TYR A 13 8.59 4.85 -1.07
CA TYR A 13 8.31 4.22 0.20
C TYR A 13 9.08 2.91 0.34
N LYS A 14 9.48 2.60 1.56
CA LYS A 14 10.09 1.32 1.96
C LYS A 14 9.36 0.71 3.14
N ILE A 15 9.58 -0.58 3.38
CA ILE A 15 9.10 -1.23 4.60
C ILE A 15 9.89 -0.69 5.79
N VAL A 16 9.20 -0.08 6.73
CA VAL A 16 9.78 0.37 8.01
C VAL A 16 9.39 -0.54 9.16
N LYS A 17 8.26 -1.23 9.05
CA LYS A 17 7.75 -2.13 10.08
C LYS A 17 6.78 -3.14 9.50
N GLU A 18 6.89 -4.38 9.94
CA GLU A 18 5.92 -5.40 9.56
C GLU A 18 4.64 -5.32 10.42
N PRO A 19 3.46 -5.54 9.81
CA PRO A 19 2.19 -5.63 10.52
C PRO A 19 2.19 -6.81 11.49
N ARG A 20 1.81 -6.57 12.76
CA ARG A 20 1.72 -7.63 13.78
C ARG A 20 0.61 -8.64 13.50
N SER A 21 -0.45 -8.22 12.82
CA SER A 21 -1.56 -9.08 12.40
C SER A 21 -2.26 -8.48 11.19
N LEU A 22 -2.45 -9.29 10.15
CA LEU A 22 -3.18 -8.93 8.95
C LEU A 22 -4.48 -9.74 8.91
N LYS A 23 -5.59 -9.07 8.61
CA LYS A 23 -6.82 -9.77 8.21
C LYS A 23 -6.62 -10.43 6.84
N THR A 24 -7.35 -11.50 6.54
CA THR A 24 -7.18 -12.33 5.33
C THR A 24 -7.11 -11.54 4.02
N HIS A 25 -7.95 -10.51 3.85
CA HIS A 25 -7.97 -9.67 2.65
C HIS A 25 -6.77 -8.70 2.55
N ASN A 26 -6.17 -8.32 3.69
CA ASN A 26 -4.96 -7.48 3.72
C ASN A 26 -3.70 -8.31 3.52
N SER A 27 -3.72 -9.57 3.96
CA SER A 27 -2.59 -10.50 3.87
C SER A 27 -2.06 -10.64 2.44
N ALA A 28 -2.94 -10.97 1.49
CA ALA A 28 -2.54 -11.18 0.10
C ALA A 28 -1.91 -9.92 -0.53
N SER A 29 -2.51 -8.75 -0.32
CA SER A 29 -1.97 -7.48 -0.84
C SER A 29 -0.66 -7.08 -0.16
N TRP A 30 -0.52 -7.30 1.14
CA TRP A 30 0.73 -7.06 1.86
C TRP A 30 1.87 -7.95 1.34
N VAL A 31 1.61 -9.24 1.12
CA VAL A 31 2.61 -10.17 0.57
C VAL A 31 3.12 -9.69 -0.80
N LYS A 32 2.25 -9.15 -1.65
CA LYS A 32 2.66 -8.57 -2.93
C LYS A 32 3.59 -7.36 -2.75
N ILE A 33 3.28 -6.47 -1.81
CA ILE A 33 4.14 -5.32 -1.45
C ILE A 33 5.51 -5.79 -0.96
N VAL A 34 5.54 -6.78 -0.06
CA VAL A 34 6.79 -7.34 0.46
C VAL A 34 7.63 -7.95 -0.66
N LYS A 35 7.00 -8.74 -1.55
CA LYS A 35 7.69 -9.33 -2.70
C LYS A 35 8.29 -8.26 -3.60
N LEU A 36 7.55 -7.19 -3.86
CA LEU A 36 8.01 -6.04 -4.63
C LEU A 36 9.24 -5.40 -3.95
N LEU A 37 9.14 -5.06 -2.67
CA LEU A 37 10.18 -4.34 -1.92
C LEU A 37 11.38 -5.20 -1.49
N ASN A 38 11.27 -6.53 -1.57
CA ASN A 38 12.43 -7.41 -1.49
C ASN A 38 13.24 -7.42 -2.80
N GLY A 39 12.59 -7.15 -3.94
CA GLY A 39 13.25 -7.01 -5.24
C GLY A 39 13.81 -5.61 -5.50
N LYS A 40 13.35 -4.59 -4.77
CA LYS A 40 13.84 -3.21 -4.86
C LYS A 40 13.76 -2.51 -3.51
N GLU A 41 14.80 -1.76 -3.14
CA GLU A 41 14.91 -1.10 -1.83
C GLU A 41 13.73 -0.15 -1.51
N LYS A 42 13.13 0.49 -2.53
CA LYS A 42 11.99 1.39 -2.41
C LYS A 42 11.10 1.35 -3.65
N ALA A 43 9.82 1.71 -3.49
CA ALA A 43 8.81 1.73 -4.54
C ALA A 43 8.07 3.07 -4.56
N SER A 44 7.68 3.58 -5.73
CA SER A 44 6.77 4.73 -5.76
C SER A 44 5.37 4.35 -5.27
N PHE A 45 4.59 5.35 -4.85
CA PHE A 45 3.19 5.14 -4.47
C PHE A 45 2.35 4.50 -5.57
N ASP A 46 2.54 4.91 -6.83
CA ASP A 46 1.84 4.31 -7.98
C ASP A 46 2.25 2.86 -8.20
N GLU A 47 3.54 2.52 -8.07
CA GLU A 47 4.00 1.13 -8.20
C GLU A 47 3.43 0.23 -7.09
N LEU A 48 3.37 0.74 -5.87
CA LEU A 48 2.74 0.04 -4.74
C LEU A 48 1.24 -0.19 -4.99
N THR A 49 0.56 0.84 -5.49
CA THR A 49 -0.86 0.78 -5.81
C THR A 49 -1.13 -0.23 -6.93
N LEU A 50 -0.34 -0.19 -8.01
CA LEU A 50 -0.41 -1.15 -9.11
C LEU A 50 -0.16 -2.60 -8.64
N THR A 51 0.76 -2.78 -7.71
CA THR A 51 1.09 -4.10 -7.12
C THR A 51 -0.10 -4.71 -6.38
N VAL A 52 -0.93 -3.87 -5.76
CA VAL A 52 -2.13 -4.31 -5.03
C VAL A 52 -3.42 -4.06 -5.81
N LYS A 53 -3.33 -3.78 -7.12
CA LYS A 53 -4.50 -3.61 -7.99
C LYS A 53 -5.44 -4.81 -7.85
N GLY A 54 -6.73 -4.54 -7.68
CA GLY A 54 -7.73 -5.56 -7.34
C GLY A 54 -7.72 -5.97 -5.86
N HIS A 55 -7.20 -5.14 -4.95
CA HIS A 55 -7.41 -5.32 -3.52
C HIS A 55 -8.90 -5.16 -3.20
N LEU A 56 -9.54 -6.22 -2.70
CA LEU A 56 -10.96 -6.23 -2.37
C LEU A 56 -11.14 -6.16 -0.85
N HIS A 57 -11.75 -5.08 -0.36
CA HIS A 57 -12.17 -4.94 1.02
C HIS A 57 -13.65 -4.51 1.09
N ASN A 58 -14.51 -5.39 1.61
CA ASN A 58 -15.95 -5.14 1.83
C ASN A 58 -16.69 -4.54 0.61
N GLY A 59 -16.58 -5.22 -0.54
CA GLY A 59 -17.23 -4.82 -1.79
C GLY A 59 -16.30 -4.04 -2.71
N ASP A 60 -16.58 -4.14 -4.01
CA ASP A 60 -15.86 -3.50 -5.12
C ASP A 60 -16.05 -1.97 -5.08
N ILE A 61 -15.40 -1.32 -4.11
CA ILE A 61 -15.29 0.13 -4.10
C ILE A 61 -14.14 0.48 -5.05
N PRO A 62 -14.34 1.40 -6.02
CA PRO A 62 -13.23 1.93 -6.80
C PRO A 62 -12.17 2.51 -5.86
N ASP A 63 -10.89 2.30 -6.21
CA ASP A 63 -9.71 2.82 -5.51
C ASP A 63 -9.37 2.16 -4.16
N ASN A 64 -9.80 0.92 -3.93
CA ASN A 64 -9.42 0.18 -2.73
C ASN A 64 -7.91 -0.06 -2.61
N GLU A 65 -7.20 -0.20 -3.73
CA GLU A 65 -5.74 -0.27 -3.79
C GLU A 65 -5.08 0.97 -3.17
N TYR A 66 -5.52 2.17 -3.57
CA TYR A 66 -5.00 3.43 -3.04
C TYR A 66 -5.25 3.53 -1.54
N ARG A 67 -6.47 3.17 -1.09
CA ARG A 67 -6.83 3.19 0.34
C ARG A 67 -5.96 2.23 1.15
N PHE A 68 -5.65 1.06 0.60
CA PHE A 68 -4.79 0.08 1.25
C PHE A 68 -3.36 0.62 1.41
N ILE A 69 -2.77 1.20 0.37
CA ILE A 69 -1.42 1.79 0.47
C ILE A 69 -1.40 2.96 1.47
N ILE A 70 -2.40 3.85 1.41
CA ILE A 70 -2.54 4.94 2.38
C ILE A 70 -2.67 4.40 3.81
N TYR A 71 -3.41 3.30 4.00
CA TYR A 71 -3.54 2.63 5.29
C TYR A 71 -2.19 2.06 5.76
N CYS A 72 -1.41 1.42 4.90
CA CYS A 72 -0.07 0.93 5.23
C CYS A 72 0.88 2.07 5.63
N ILE A 73 0.81 3.22 4.95
CA ILE A 73 1.59 4.42 5.29
C ILE A 73 1.16 4.97 6.65
N LYS A 74 -0.15 5.18 6.87
CA LYS A 74 -0.68 5.70 8.14
C LYS A 74 -0.43 4.76 9.32
N SER A 75 -0.37 3.46 9.07
CA SER A 75 -0.04 2.44 10.07
C SER A 75 1.46 2.34 10.38
N ASN A 76 2.27 3.19 9.74
CA ASN A 76 3.73 3.20 9.84
C ASN A 76 4.35 1.84 9.47
N TRP A 77 3.79 1.17 8.46
CA TRP A 77 4.39 -0.04 7.87
C TRP A 77 5.24 0.32 6.66
N LEU A 78 4.80 1.33 5.92
CA LEU A 78 5.54 1.98 4.85
C LEU A 78 5.95 3.38 5.28
N GLY A 79 7.24 3.69 5.17
CA GLY A 79 7.79 5.01 5.46
C GLY A 79 8.30 5.68 4.20
N ALA A 80 8.08 6.99 4.09
CA ALA A 80 8.62 7.79 2.99
C ALA A 80 10.16 7.87 3.09
N VAL A 81 10.83 7.93 1.94
CA VAL A 81 12.29 7.96 1.79
C VAL A 81 12.71 9.10 0.89
#